data_AF-A0A972ZND5-F1
#
_entry.id   AF-A0A972ZND5-F1
#
_cell.length_a   1.000
_cell.length_b   1.000
_cell.length_c   1.000
_cell.angle_alpha   90.00
_cell.angle_beta   90.00
_cell.angle_gamma   90.00
#
_symmetry.space_group_name_H-M   'P 1'
#
loop_
_entity.id
_entity.type
_entity.pdbx_description
1 polymer ?
#
loop_
_entity_poly.entity_id
_entity_poly.type
_entity_poly.pdbx_seq_one_letter_code
_entity_poly.pdbx_strand_id
1 'polypeptide(L)' 'TQKLIIVSNTPGRLNTIYRVRGLLATMTSVARTMPIFVKYRVETFFTFLDLLKMLGFTQITVSDGAAFAHQIKLK' A
#
# COMPACT_ATOMS: atom_id res chain seq x y z
N THR A 1 9.67 13.00 -8.06
CA THR A 1 8.93 12.39 -6.94
C THR A 1 8.48 11.00 -7.33
N GLN A 2 8.71 9.98 -6.49
CA GLN A 2 8.39 8.59 -6.82
C GLN A 2 6.91 8.28 -6.54
N LYS A 3 6.24 7.64 -7.51
CA LYS A 3 4.82 7.27 -7.43
C LYS A 3 4.67 5.77 -7.63
N LEU A 4 3.89 5.12 -6.76
CA LEU A 4 3.54 3.71 -6.91
C LEU A 4 2.14 3.59 -7.53
N ILE A 5 1.98 2.65 -8.46
CA ILE A 5 0.70 2.33 -9.08
C ILE A 5 0.42 0.83 -8.87
N ILE A 6 -0.77 0.52 -8.39
CA ILE A 6 -1.30 -0.84 -8.28
C ILE A 6 -2.61 -0.89 -9.05
N VAL A 7 -2.68 -1.76 -10.06
CA VAL A 7 -3.88 -1.97 -10.86
C VAL A 7 -4.29 -3.43 -10.77
N SER A 8 -5.59 -3.70 -10.61
CA SER A 8 -6.09 -5.06 -10.72
C SER A 8 -6.25 -5.48 -12.17
N ASN A 9 -5.78 -6.67 -12.50
CA ASN A 9 -6.03 -7.33 -13.79
C ASN A 9 -7.26 -8.25 -13.75
N THR A 10 -8.01 -8.27 -12.64
CA THR A 10 -9.17 -9.13 -12.46
C THR A 10 -10.42 -8.30 -12.20
N PRO A 11 -11.49 -8.46 -12.99
CA PRO A 11 -12.75 -7.77 -12.75
C PRO A 11 -13.28 -7.99 -11.32
N GLY A 12 -13.85 -6.94 -10.73
CA GLY A 12 -14.41 -6.98 -9.39
C GLY A 12 -13.37 -6.97 -8.26
N ARG A 13 -12.08 -6.87 -8.53
CA ARG A 13 -11.06 -6.62 -7.48
C ARG A 13 -10.71 -5.14 -7.41
N LEU A 14 -10.40 -4.67 -6.20
CA LEU A 14 -9.99 -3.28 -5.90
C LEU A 14 -11.00 -2.19 -6.33
N ASN A 15 -12.24 -2.54 -6.67
CA ASN A 15 -13.27 -1.61 -7.13
C ASN A 15 -14.05 -0.88 -5.99
N THR A 16 -13.60 -1.00 -4.73
CA THR A 16 -14.14 -0.25 -3.60
C THR A 16 -13.02 0.14 -2.63
N ILE A 17 -13.23 1.22 -1.88
CA ILE A 17 -12.26 1.64 -0.85
C ILE A 17 -12.02 0.58 0.22
N TYR A 18 -13.04 -0.23 0.54
CA TYR A 18 -12.93 -1.31 1.52
C TYR A 18 -12.01 -2.44 1.02
N ARG A 19 -12.11 -2.81 -0.26
CA ARG A 19 -11.23 -3.80 -0.89
C ARG A 19 -9.78 -3.30 -0.98
N VAL A 20 -9.59 -2.01 -1.28
CA VAL A 20 -8.27 -1.37 -1.24
C VAL A 20 -7.68 -1.40 0.18
N ARG A 21 -8.46 -1.09 1.22
CA ARG A 21 -8.00 -1.19 2.61
C ARG A 21 -7.58 -2.61 2.98
N GLY A 22 -8.33 -3.62 2.52
CA GLY A 22 -7.96 -5.03 2.68
C GLY A 22 -6.59 -5.34 2.08
N LEU A 23 -6.34 -4.90 0.83
CA LEU A 23 -5.03 -5.04 0.19
C LEU A 23 -3.90 -4.39 1.00
N LEU A 24 -4.08 -3.15 1.44
CA LEU A 24 -3.07 -2.41 2.21
C LEU A 24 -2.80 -3.06 3.57
N ALA A 25 -3.81 -3.66 4.20
CA ALA A 25 -3.66 -4.44 5.42
C ALA A 25 -2.84 -5.71 5.17
N THR A 26 -3.13 -6.46 4.10
CA THR A 26 -2.32 -7.62 3.71
C THR A 26 -0.87 -7.24 3.44
N MET A 27 -0.64 -6.15 2.71
CA MET A 27 0.72 -5.63 2.45
C MET A 27 1.41 -5.19 3.75
N THR A 28 0.67 -4.65 4.71
CA THR A 28 1.22 -4.30 6.03
C THR A 28 1.66 -5.55 6.80
N SER A 29 0.86 -6.62 6.79
CA SER A 29 1.26 -7.90 7.40
C SER A 29 2.54 -8.45 6.79
N VAL A 30 2.72 -8.32 5.47
CA VAL A 30 3.96 -8.73 4.79
C VAL A 30 5.13 -7.80 5.14
N ALA A 31 4.91 -6.48 5.16
CA ALA A 31 5.96 -5.52 5.50
C ALA A 31 6.54 -5.76 6.91
N ARG A 32 5.70 -6.17 7.86
CA ARG A 32 6.09 -6.45 9.25
C ARG A 32 7.03 -7.64 9.40
N THR A 33 7.08 -8.56 8.44
CA THR A 33 8.03 -9.68 8.47
C THR A 33 9.38 -9.32 7.86
N MET A 34 9.52 -8.15 7.24
CA MET A 34 10.76 -7.73 6.59
C MET A 34 11.86 -7.46 7.63
N PRO A 35 13.14 -7.82 7.33
CA PRO A 35 14.25 -7.60 8.26
C PRO A 35 14.40 -6.14 8.71
N ILE A 36 14.09 -5.18 7.84
CA ILE A 36 14.14 -3.74 8.15
C ILE A 36 13.08 -3.31 9.18
N PHE A 37 11.99 -4.05 9.35
CA PHE A 37 11.01 -3.71 10.38
C PHE A 37 11.38 -4.39 11.70
N VAL A 38 11.72 -5.68 11.64
CA VAL A 38 12.13 -6.48 12.80
C VAL A 38 13.38 -5.90 13.47
N LYS A 39 14.39 -5.51 12.68
CA LYS A 39 15.65 -4.96 13.21
C LYS A 39 15.45 -3.68 14.01
N TYR A 40 14.50 -2.84 13.59
CA TYR A 40 14.22 -1.56 14.25
C TYR A 40 13.07 -1.66 15.28
N ARG A 41 12.50 -2.86 15.48
CA ARG A 41 11.37 -3.11 16.41
C ARG A 41 10.15 -2.22 16.14
N VAL A 42 9.89 -1.93 14.86
CA VAL A 42 8.80 -1.04 14.41
C VAL A 42 7.62 -1.80 13.82
N GLU A 43 7.65 -3.14 13.84
CA GLU A 43 6.62 -3.99 13.27
C GLU A 43 5.21 -3.74 13.86
N THR A 44 5.10 -3.30 15.11
CA THR A 44 3.80 -2.96 15.72
C THR A 44 3.31 -1.57 15.37
N PHE A 45 4.20 -0.65 14.98
CA PHE A 45 3.90 0.77 14.76
C PHE A 45 3.75 1.11 13.27
N PHE A 46 4.58 0.53 12.41
CA PHE A 46 4.66 0.92 11.01
C PHE A 46 3.76 0.05 10.13
N THR A 47 3.28 0.69 9.07
CA THR A 47 2.43 0.11 8.03
C THR A 47 3.20 -0.02 6.72
N PHE A 48 2.58 -0.68 5.73
CA PHE A 48 3.10 -0.66 4.37
C PHE A 48 3.28 0.76 3.81
N LEU A 49 2.41 1.71 4.20
CA LEU A 49 2.52 3.09 3.73
C LEU A 49 3.76 3.79 4.30
N ASP A 50 4.18 3.43 5.51
CA ASP A 50 5.41 3.97 6.12
C ASP A 50 6.65 3.40 5.45
N LEU A 51 6.63 2.11 5.09
CA LEU A 51 7.68 1.53 4.25
C LEU A 51 7.82 2.30 2.93
N LEU A 52 6.71 2.61 2.26
CA LEU A 52 6.74 3.38 1.01
C LEU A 52 7.34 4.78 1.21
N LYS A 53 7.03 5.46 2.33
CA LYS A 53 7.65 6.75 2.67
C LYS A 53 9.17 6.60 2.85
N MET A 54 9.61 5.58 3.59
CA MET A 54 11.04 5.31 3.80
C MET A 54 11.78 5.04 2.48
N LEU A 55 11.10 4.46 1.50
CA LEU A 55 11.65 4.20 0.16
C LEU A 55 11.62 5.43 -0.77
N GLY A 56 11.05 6.57 -0.35
CA GLY A 56 11.01 7.80 -1.13
C GLY A 56 9.75 8.01 -1.98
N PHE A 57 8.73 7.15 -1.85
CA PHE A 57 7.45 7.37 -2.51
C PHE A 57 6.66 8.50 -1.84
N THR A 58 6.00 9.31 -2.67
CA THR A 58 5.16 10.43 -2.21
C THR A 58 3.66 10.19 -2.44
N GLN A 59 3.32 9.20 -3.27
CA GLN A 59 1.94 8.86 -3.58
C GLN A 59 1.82 7.40 -4.01
N ILE A 60 0.71 6.78 -3.62
CA ILE A 60 0.24 5.52 -4.17
C ILE A 60 -1.11 5.73 -4.86
N THR A 61 -1.29 5.09 -6.02
CA THR A 61 -2.58 5.02 -6.74
C THR A 61 -3.00 3.57 -6.85
N VAL A 62 -4.20 3.25 -6.38
CA VAL A 62 -4.79 1.91 -6.48
C VAL A 62 -6.03 1.97 -7.36
N SER A 63 -6.15 1.09 -8.34
CA SER A 63 -7.25 1.08 -9.30
C SER A 63 -7.74 -0.33 -9.63
N ASP A 64 -9.01 -0.43 -10.00
CA ASP A 64 -9.59 -1.65 -10.59
C ASP A 64 -9.32 -1.77 -12.11
N GLY A 65 -8.65 -0.78 -12.70
CA GLY A 65 -8.36 -0.73 -14.13
C GLY A 65 -9.55 -0.33 -15.01
N ALA A 66 -10.68 0.07 -14.42
CA ALA A 66 -11.90 0.41 -15.14
C ALA A 66 -12.52 1.72 -14.64
N ALA A 67 -13.27 1.69 -13.54
CA ALA A 67 -14.08 2.83 -13.08
C ALA A 67 -13.67 3.36 -11.71
N PHE A 68 -12.84 2.62 -10.96
CA PHE A 68 -12.42 2.99 -9.63
C PHE A 68 -10.92 3.30 -9.60
N ALA A 69 -10.58 4.45 -9.02
CA ALA A 69 -9.22 4.80 -8.66
C ALA A 69 -9.20 5.56 -7.34
N HIS A 70 -8.25 5.21 -6.48
CA HIS A 70 -8.01 5.88 -5.20
C HIS A 70 -6.55 6.28 -5.07
N GLN A 71 -6.31 7.54 -4.74
CA GLN A 71 -4.98 8.09 -4.53
C GLN A 71 -4.75 8.39 -3.05
N ILE A 72 -3.63 7.94 -2.52
CA ILE A 72 -3.19 8.24 -1.15
C ILE A 72 -1.89 9.03 -1.26
N LYS A 73 -1.91 10.27 -0.76
CA LYS A 73 -0.72 11.09 -0.61
C LYS A 73 0.00 10.69 0.67
N LEU A 74 1.28 10.37 0.55
CA LEU A 74 2.14 10.02 1.67
C LEU A 74 2.74 11.32 2.22
N LYS A 75 2.32 11.72 3.42
CA LYS A 75 2.83 12.91 4.13
C LYS A 75 3.87 12.53 5.17
#